data_AF-A0A9R0AAD7-F1
#
_entry.id   AF-A0A9R0AAD7-F1
#
_cell.length_a   1.000
_cell.length_b   1.000
_cell.length_c   1.000
_cell.angle_alpha   90.00
_cell.angle_beta   90.00
_cell.angle_gamma   90.00
#
_symmetry.space_group_name_H-M   'P 1'
#
loop_
_entity.id
_entity.type
_entity.pdbx_description
1 polymer ?
#
loop_
_entity_poly.entity_id
_entity_poly.type
_entity_poly.pdbx_seq_one_letter_code
_entity_poly.pdbx_strand_id
1 'polypeptide(L)'
;MLTSEKSHSFPDMSMIILLTDGRPSSGQLDLSKIQENVQNAINGSMSLFCLGFGYDVDYSLLDTLAKQNDGLARRVYEASDAALQLQGFYDEVATPLLLEVNLNYPGNAVTDLTQSHFRQFFKGSEIVVAGRLQELETNTFQTEVSANGLGDQFLVEGLVIAEEWDSVFPDQEYIFGDFTERLWAYLTIQQLLDEREKCSAEDKEDITAQALDLSLKYNFVTPLTSMVVTKPET
;
A
#
# COMPACT_ATOMS: atom_id res chain seq x y z
N MET A 1 17.81 -38.87 -26.31
CA MET A 1 17.35 -38.48 -24.97
C MET A 1 17.51 -36.97 -24.89
N LEU A 2 16.51 -36.23 -25.37
CA LEU A 2 16.53 -34.77 -25.43
C LEU A 2 15.86 -34.29 -24.14
N THR A 3 16.66 -33.68 -23.26
CA THR A 3 16.16 -32.99 -22.07
C THR A 3 15.38 -31.77 -22.54
N SER A 4 14.07 -31.79 -22.27
CA SER A 4 13.20 -30.64 -22.39
C SER A 4 13.78 -29.50 -21.55
N GLU A 5 14.21 -28.42 -22.20
CA GLU A 5 14.39 -27.13 -21.54
C GLU A 5 13.02 -26.74 -20.99
N LYS A 6 12.86 -26.82 -19.66
CA LYS A 6 11.73 -26.19 -18.99
C LYS A 6 11.90 -24.69 -19.19
N SER A 7 11.17 -24.12 -20.14
CA SER A 7 10.86 -22.70 -20.12
C SER A 7 10.15 -22.46 -18.79
N HIS A 8 10.84 -21.88 -17.82
CA HIS A 8 10.21 -21.31 -16.65
C HIS A 8 9.38 -20.13 -17.15
N SER A 9 8.11 -20.39 -17.50
CA SER A 9 7.18 -19.32 -17.79
C SER A 9 7.00 -18.55 -16.49
N PHE A 10 7.38 -17.29 -16.51
CA PHE A 10 6.91 -16.35 -15.50
C PHE A 10 5.38 -16.47 -15.41
N PRO A 11 4.76 -16.41 -14.22
CA PRO A 11 3.31 -16.26 -14.15
C PRO A 11 2.94 -15.09 -15.06
N ASP A 12 2.03 -15.30 -16.02
CA ASP A 12 1.61 -14.24 -16.94
C ASP A 12 1.05 -13.09 -16.12
N MET A 13 1.86 -12.05 -15.91
CA MET A 13 1.44 -10.89 -15.16
C MET A 13 0.44 -10.12 -16.01
N SER A 14 -0.83 -10.26 -15.66
CA SER A 14 -1.93 -9.63 -16.36
C SER A 14 -2.38 -8.41 -15.58
N MET A 15 -2.45 -7.27 -16.25
CA MET A 15 -2.92 -6.02 -15.67
C MET A 15 -4.04 -5.43 -16.52
N ILE A 16 -4.98 -4.77 -15.86
CA ILE A 16 -6.05 -4.00 -16.48
C ILE A 16 -5.85 -2.54 -16.07
N ILE A 17 -5.86 -1.63 -17.04
CA ILE A 17 -5.89 -0.19 -16.79
C ILE A 17 -7.25 0.33 -17.25
N LEU A 18 -8.05 0.83 -16.32
CA LEU A 18 -9.33 1.47 -16.55
C LEU A 18 -9.14 3.00 -16.52
N LEU A 19 -9.64 3.71 -17.53
CA LEU A 19 -9.69 5.18 -17.56
C LEU A 19 -11.14 5.62 -17.73
N THR A 20 -11.60 6.54 -16.88
CA THR A 20 -12.96 7.13 -16.96
C THR A 20 -12.96 8.58 -16.50
N ASP A 21 -13.78 9.41 -17.13
CA ASP A 21 -14.05 10.81 -16.78
C ASP A 21 -15.38 10.99 -16.02
N GLY A 22 -16.15 9.91 -15.86
CA GLY A 22 -17.51 9.99 -15.34
C GLY A 22 -17.94 8.80 -14.50
N ARG A 23 -19.23 8.81 -14.15
CA ARG A 23 -19.91 7.79 -13.35
C ARG A 23 -20.64 6.79 -14.25
N PRO A 24 -20.90 5.56 -13.77
CA PRO A 24 -21.74 4.60 -14.48
C PRO A 24 -23.11 5.23 -14.81
N SER A 25 -23.50 5.22 -16.09
CA SER A 25 -24.73 5.87 -16.58
C SER A 25 -25.59 4.98 -17.49
N SER A 26 -25.11 3.79 -17.84
CA SER A 26 -25.84 2.80 -18.63
C SER A 26 -25.52 1.39 -18.15
N GLY A 27 -26.49 0.47 -18.30
CA GLY A 27 -26.36 -0.92 -17.87
C GLY A 27 -26.47 -1.06 -16.35
N GLN A 28 -25.45 -1.66 -15.73
CA GLN A 28 -25.41 -1.88 -14.29
C GLN A 28 -24.98 -0.59 -13.57
N LEU A 29 -25.86 -0.03 -12.73
CA LEU A 29 -25.65 1.25 -12.05
C LEU A 29 -25.41 1.14 -10.53
N ASP A 30 -25.73 -0.01 -9.94
CA ASP A 30 -25.52 -0.25 -8.52
C ASP A 30 -24.04 -0.58 -8.28
N LEU A 31 -23.38 0.32 -7.54
CA LEU A 31 -21.95 0.35 -7.29
C LEU A 31 -21.43 -0.90 -6.58
N SER A 32 -22.19 -1.43 -5.62
CA SER A 32 -21.80 -2.62 -4.87
C SER A 32 -21.79 -3.85 -5.78
N LYS A 33 -22.77 -3.97 -6.68
CA LYS A 33 -22.77 -5.02 -7.70
C LYS A 33 -21.67 -4.85 -8.74
N ILE A 34 -21.29 -3.61 -9.10
CA ILE A 34 -20.15 -3.38 -9.98
C ILE A 34 -18.87 -3.90 -9.32
N GLN A 35 -18.65 -3.56 -8.05
CA GLN A 35 -17.50 -4.06 -7.27
C GLN A 35 -17.48 -5.58 -7.20
N GLU A 36 -18.59 -6.21 -6.83
CA GLU A 36 -18.74 -7.66 -6.77
C GLU A 36 -18.44 -8.33 -8.13
N ASN A 37 -19.00 -7.80 -9.22
CA ASN A 37 -18.80 -8.33 -10.56
C ASN A 37 -17.32 -8.27 -10.98
N VAL A 38 -16.66 -7.13 -10.72
CA VAL A 38 -15.24 -6.94 -11.06
C VAL A 38 -14.37 -7.87 -10.23
N GLN A 39 -14.58 -7.92 -8.91
CA GLN A 39 -13.84 -8.80 -8.01
C GLN A 39 -13.98 -10.26 -8.40
N ASN A 40 -15.19 -10.72 -8.71
CA ASN A 40 -15.46 -12.10 -9.15
C ASN A 40 -14.85 -12.41 -10.53
N ALA A 41 -14.81 -11.44 -11.44
CA ALA A 41 -14.24 -11.63 -12.77
C ALA A 41 -12.70 -11.69 -12.73
N ILE A 42 -12.06 -10.85 -11.92
CA ILE A 42 -10.61 -10.85 -11.75
C ILE A 42 -10.16 -12.03 -10.91
N ASN A 43 -10.86 -12.31 -9.80
CA ASN A 43 -10.61 -13.45 -8.91
C ASN A 43 -9.13 -13.64 -8.54
N GLY A 44 -8.44 -12.54 -8.25
CA GLY A 44 -7.01 -12.53 -7.92
C GLY A 44 -6.08 -12.96 -9.05
N SER A 45 -6.53 -13.01 -10.32
CA SER A 45 -5.68 -13.39 -11.47
C SER A 45 -4.96 -12.21 -12.12
N MET A 46 -5.49 -10.99 -11.94
CA MET A 46 -4.96 -9.76 -12.54
C MET A 46 -4.93 -8.63 -11.51
N SER A 47 -4.15 -7.59 -11.79
CA SER A 47 -4.22 -6.32 -11.06
C SER A 47 -5.05 -5.29 -11.81
N LEU A 48 -5.91 -4.55 -11.11
CA LEU A 48 -6.72 -3.48 -11.69
C LEU A 48 -6.23 -2.11 -11.25
N PHE A 49 -5.85 -1.31 -12.22
CA PHE A 49 -5.48 0.09 -12.04
C PHE A 49 -6.57 1.00 -12.56
N CYS A 50 -6.95 2.02 -11.78
CA CYS A 50 -8.02 2.93 -12.13
C CYS A 50 -7.50 4.36 -12.29
N LEU A 51 -7.78 4.99 -13.42
CA LEU A 51 -7.47 6.38 -13.72
C LEU A 51 -8.78 7.18 -13.78
N GLY A 52 -8.95 8.11 -12.85
CA GLY A 52 -10.08 9.03 -12.83
C GLY A 52 -9.71 10.36 -13.45
N PHE A 53 -10.27 10.69 -14.61
CA PHE A 53 -10.00 11.95 -15.32
C PHE A 53 -10.95 13.04 -14.80
N GLY A 54 -10.38 14.15 -14.32
CA GLY A 54 -11.13 15.28 -13.79
C GLY A 54 -11.85 15.01 -12.46
N TYR A 55 -12.85 15.85 -12.18
CA TYR A 55 -13.53 15.91 -10.88
C TYR A 55 -14.92 15.26 -10.88
N ASP A 56 -15.50 15.00 -12.05
CA ASP A 56 -16.86 14.45 -12.18
C ASP A 56 -16.94 12.93 -11.99
N VAL A 57 -15.79 12.26 -11.96
CA VAL A 57 -15.64 10.83 -11.69
C VAL A 57 -15.98 10.47 -10.23
N ASP A 58 -16.59 9.30 -10.04
CA ASP A 58 -16.70 8.67 -8.72
C ASP A 58 -15.35 8.04 -8.32
N TYR A 59 -14.48 8.86 -7.75
CA TYR A 59 -13.15 8.41 -7.33
C TYR A 59 -13.22 7.36 -6.21
N SER A 60 -14.23 7.43 -5.35
CA SER A 60 -14.40 6.45 -4.27
C SER A 60 -14.62 5.06 -4.85
N LEU A 61 -15.47 4.93 -5.87
CA LEU A 61 -15.65 3.67 -6.58
C LEU A 61 -14.33 3.18 -7.19
N LEU A 62 -13.60 4.05 -7.88
CA LEU A 62 -12.34 3.68 -8.54
C LEU A 62 -11.28 3.20 -7.54
N ASP A 63 -11.15 3.90 -6.41
CA ASP A 63 -10.22 3.56 -5.34
C ASP A 63 -10.57 2.20 -4.72
N THR A 64 -11.85 1.95 -4.42
CA THR A 64 -12.30 0.65 -3.93
C THR A 64 -12.03 -0.48 -4.93
N LEU A 65 -12.35 -0.28 -6.22
CA LEU A 65 -12.12 -1.27 -7.26
C LEU A 65 -10.63 -1.64 -7.39
N ALA A 66 -9.75 -0.65 -7.38
CA ALA A 66 -8.31 -0.89 -7.49
C ALA A 66 -7.76 -1.63 -6.25
N LYS A 67 -8.13 -1.18 -5.04
CA LYS A 67 -7.71 -1.77 -3.76
C LYS A 67 -8.21 -3.20 -3.54
N GLN A 68 -9.36 -3.57 -4.11
CA GLN A 68 -9.90 -4.94 -4.06
C GLN A 68 -9.20 -5.90 -5.01
N ASN A 69 -8.43 -5.38 -5.98
CA ASN A 69 -7.85 -6.15 -7.07
C ASN A 69 -6.36 -5.80 -7.25
N ASP A 70 -5.62 -5.68 -6.13
CA ASP A 70 -4.16 -5.52 -6.07
C ASP A 70 -3.58 -4.43 -6.99
N GLY A 71 -4.29 -3.32 -7.16
CA GLY A 71 -3.82 -2.16 -7.91
C GLY A 71 -4.07 -0.85 -7.16
N LEU A 72 -3.87 0.27 -7.86
CA LEU A 72 -4.04 1.60 -7.32
C LEU A 72 -4.93 2.47 -8.20
N ALA A 73 -5.61 3.43 -7.57
CA ALA A 73 -6.34 4.48 -8.27
C ALA A 73 -5.52 5.77 -8.31
N ARG A 74 -5.59 6.49 -9.43
CA ARG A 74 -4.94 7.79 -9.59
C ARG A 74 -5.87 8.77 -10.29
N ARG A 75 -5.90 10.00 -9.78
CA ARG A 75 -6.63 11.10 -10.42
C ARG A 75 -5.73 11.78 -11.45
N VAL A 76 -6.27 12.01 -12.63
CA VAL A 76 -5.66 12.78 -13.71
C VAL A 76 -6.37 14.12 -13.77
N TYR A 77 -5.64 15.21 -13.61
CA TYR A 77 -6.20 16.55 -13.58
C TYR A 77 -6.35 17.09 -15.00
N GLU A 78 -7.49 17.74 -15.29
CA GLU A 78 -7.79 18.32 -16.61
C GLU A 78 -6.95 19.58 -16.87
N ALA A 79 -5.70 19.37 -17.26
CA ALA A 79 -4.75 20.43 -17.52
C ALA A 79 -3.88 20.09 -18.74
N SER A 80 -3.03 21.05 -19.14
CA SER A 80 -2.16 20.89 -20.32
C SER A 80 -1.17 19.72 -20.21
N ASP A 81 -0.91 19.24 -19.00
CA ASP A 81 0.00 18.15 -18.67
C ASP A 81 -0.73 16.81 -18.44
N ALA A 82 -2.04 16.70 -18.68
CA ALA A 82 -2.78 15.45 -18.46
C ALA A 82 -2.17 14.25 -19.21
N ALA A 83 -1.65 14.48 -20.43
CA ALA A 83 -0.94 13.45 -21.19
C ALA A 83 0.34 12.99 -20.49
N LEU A 84 1.08 13.90 -19.85
CA LEU A 84 2.28 13.58 -19.07
C LEU A 84 1.93 12.84 -17.78
N GLN A 85 0.82 13.20 -17.12
CA GLN A 85 0.33 12.47 -15.94
C GLN A 85 -0.02 11.02 -16.27
N LEU A 86 -0.69 10.78 -17.42
CA LEU A 86 -1.00 9.44 -17.92
C LEU A 86 0.27 8.66 -18.28
N GLN A 87 1.23 9.30 -18.94
CA GLN A 87 2.51 8.69 -19.27
C GLN A 87 3.29 8.31 -18.01
N GLY A 88 3.41 9.23 -17.04
CA GLY A 88 4.10 8.98 -15.78
C GLY A 88 3.46 7.84 -14.98
N PHE A 89 2.13 7.76 -14.97
CA PHE A 89 1.43 6.61 -14.39
C PHE A 89 1.81 5.31 -15.12
N TYR A 90 1.75 5.29 -16.46
CA TYR A 90 2.10 4.09 -17.21
C TYR A 90 3.54 3.67 -16.97
N ASP A 91 4.50 4.60 -16.98
CA ASP A 91 5.92 4.31 -16.75
C ASP A 91 6.16 3.68 -15.36
N GLU A 92 5.37 4.06 -14.34
CA GLU A 92 5.42 3.50 -12.99
C GLU A 92 4.93 2.06 -12.92
N VAL A 93 3.90 1.69 -13.69
CA VAL A 93 3.29 0.33 -13.64
C VAL A 93 3.67 -0.56 -14.82
N ALA A 94 4.35 -0.03 -15.85
CA ALA A 94 4.63 -0.75 -17.09
C ALA A 94 5.74 -1.79 -16.97
N THR A 95 6.61 -1.67 -15.96
CA THR A 95 7.77 -2.55 -15.80
C THR A 95 7.74 -3.24 -14.44
N PRO A 96 6.98 -4.34 -14.30
CA PRO A 96 7.06 -5.20 -13.12
C PRO A 96 8.43 -5.88 -13.05
N LEU A 97 9.06 -5.85 -11.88
CA LEU A 97 10.37 -6.45 -11.64
C LEU A 97 10.28 -7.73 -10.80
N LEU A 98 9.42 -7.73 -9.78
CA LEU A 98 9.24 -8.86 -8.87
C LEU A 98 7.74 -9.13 -8.65
N LEU A 99 7.41 -10.40 -8.43
CA LEU A 99 6.08 -10.88 -8.04
C LEU A 99 6.15 -11.55 -6.67
N GLU A 100 5.03 -11.57 -5.93
CA GLU A 100 4.91 -12.24 -4.62
C GLU A 100 6.05 -11.86 -3.67
N VAL A 101 6.27 -10.55 -3.50
CA VAL A 101 7.30 -10.00 -2.63
C VAL A 101 6.89 -10.16 -1.17
N ASN A 102 7.70 -10.88 -0.40
CA ASN A 102 7.50 -11.12 1.02
C ASN A 102 8.69 -10.56 1.80
N LEU A 103 8.43 -9.68 2.75
CA LEU A 103 9.42 -9.19 3.72
C LEU A 103 9.19 -9.90 5.05
N ASN A 104 10.10 -10.80 5.38
CA ASN A 104 10.03 -11.66 6.56
C ASN A 104 10.87 -11.06 7.69
N TYR A 105 10.22 -10.92 8.84
CA TYR A 105 10.83 -10.46 10.08
C TYR A 105 10.64 -11.53 11.18
N PRO A 106 11.58 -11.70 12.12
CA PRO A 106 11.43 -12.69 13.19
C PRO A 106 10.28 -12.29 14.11
N GLY A 107 9.32 -13.20 14.30
CA GLY A 107 8.10 -12.92 15.08
C GLY A 107 8.35 -12.62 16.57
N ASN A 108 9.53 -12.95 17.10
CA ASN A 108 9.95 -12.57 18.45
C ASN A 108 10.57 -11.16 18.50
N ALA A 109 10.97 -10.59 17.37
CA ALA A 109 11.66 -9.31 17.29
C ALA A 109 10.75 -8.15 16.93
N VAL A 110 9.68 -8.39 16.17
CA VAL A 110 8.81 -7.33 15.63
C VAL A 110 7.36 -7.55 16.03
N THR A 111 6.73 -6.47 16.48
CA THR A 111 5.30 -6.32 16.80
C THR A 111 4.69 -5.24 15.91
N ASP A 112 3.37 -5.26 15.76
CA ASP A 112 2.61 -4.23 15.06
C ASP A 112 3.19 -3.89 13.66
N LEU A 113 3.45 -4.91 12.84
CA LEU A 113 4.01 -4.77 11.50
C LEU A 113 2.92 -4.33 10.51
N THR A 114 3.25 -3.38 9.66
CA THR A 114 2.41 -3.04 8.49
C THR A 114 2.43 -4.19 7.47
N GLN A 115 1.57 -4.14 6.45
CA GLN A 115 1.61 -5.08 5.32
C GLN A 115 3.05 -5.35 4.83
N SER A 116 3.44 -6.62 4.81
CA SER A 116 4.78 -7.08 4.41
C SER A 116 4.77 -8.03 3.22
N HIS A 117 3.59 -8.32 2.68
CA HIS A 117 3.39 -9.09 1.46
C HIS A 117 2.84 -8.19 0.35
N PHE A 118 3.49 -8.17 -0.80
CA PHE A 118 3.10 -7.37 -1.96
C PHE A 118 3.12 -8.23 -3.21
N ARG A 119 1.99 -8.25 -3.92
CA ARG A 119 1.83 -9.09 -5.11
C ARG A 119 2.81 -8.73 -6.23
N GLN A 120 3.18 -7.46 -6.33
CA GLN A 120 3.99 -6.92 -7.42
C GLN A 120 4.85 -5.75 -6.96
N PHE A 121 6.03 -5.65 -7.55
CA PHE A 121 6.95 -4.53 -7.38
C PHE A 121 7.39 -4.03 -8.75
N PHE A 122 7.27 -2.72 -8.97
CA PHE A 122 7.53 -2.09 -10.25
C PHE A 122 8.81 -1.26 -10.25
N LYS A 123 9.44 -1.14 -11.41
CA LYS A 123 10.63 -0.31 -11.59
C LYS A 123 10.31 1.15 -11.29
N GLY A 124 11.08 1.76 -10.39
CA GLY A 124 10.90 3.16 -10.00
C GLY A 124 9.87 3.37 -8.88
N SER A 125 9.20 2.30 -8.45
CA SER A 125 8.39 2.30 -7.21
C SER A 125 9.24 1.90 -6.00
N GLU A 126 8.66 2.00 -4.81
CA GLU A 126 9.29 1.62 -3.54
C GLU A 126 8.27 0.86 -2.67
N ILE A 127 8.73 -0.17 -1.97
CA ILE A 127 7.98 -0.86 -0.92
C ILE A 127 8.51 -0.39 0.42
N VAL A 128 7.60 0.07 1.28
CA VAL A 128 7.93 0.49 2.65
C VAL A 128 7.15 -0.37 3.63
N VAL A 129 7.86 -0.98 4.56
CA VAL A 129 7.28 -1.74 5.68
C VAL A 129 7.79 -1.11 6.97
N ALA A 130 6.89 -0.83 7.90
CA ALA A 130 7.20 -0.32 9.21
C ALA A 130 6.67 -1.27 10.29
N GLY A 131 7.32 -1.27 11.45
CA GLY A 131 6.91 -2.09 12.59
C GLY A 131 7.56 -1.59 13.87
N ARG A 132 7.15 -2.18 14.98
CA ARG A 132 7.67 -1.86 16.31
C ARG A 132 8.54 -2.99 16.81
N LEU A 133 9.79 -2.70 17.12
CA LEU A 133 10.70 -3.69 17.68
C LEU A 133 10.30 -4.01 19.14
N GLN A 134 10.34 -5.28 19.51
CA GLN A 134 10.33 -5.67 20.92
C GLN A 134 11.66 -5.33 21.55
N GLU A 135 11.65 -5.04 22.85
CA GLU A 135 12.87 -4.87 23.63
C GLU A 135 13.54 -6.24 23.76
N LEU A 136 14.54 -6.49 22.91
CA LEU A 136 15.32 -7.72 22.89
C LEU A 136 16.60 -7.57 23.71
N GLU A 137 17.13 -8.68 24.24
CA GLU A 137 18.45 -8.69 24.89
C GLU A 137 19.59 -8.33 23.90
N THR A 138 19.37 -8.53 22.60
CA THR A 138 20.28 -8.18 21.53
C THR A 138 19.54 -7.39 20.47
N ASN A 139 20.01 -6.18 20.14
CA ASN A 139 19.44 -5.32 19.08
C ASN A 139 19.73 -5.82 17.66
N THR A 140 20.03 -7.12 17.48
CA THR A 140 20.39 -7.70 16.19
C THR A 140 19.39 -8.78 15.81
N PHE A 141 18.83 -8.68 14.61
CA PHE A 141 17.90 -9.67 14.08
C PHE A 141 18.11 -9.89 12.59
N GLN A 142 17.78 -11.10 12.12
CA GLN A 142 17.86 -11.45 10.70
C GLN A 142 16.53 -11.13 10.01
N THR A 143 16.60 -10.54 8.83
CA THR A 143 15.45 -10.32 7.95
C THR A 143 15.70 -10.97 6.60
N GLU A 144 14.63 -11.34 5.92
CA GLU A 144 14.68 -11.97 4.61
C GLU A 144 13.66 -11.32 3.70
N VAL A 145 14.06 -11.00 2.47
CA VAL A 145 13.17 -10.57 1.40
C VAL A 145 13.17 -11.64 0.33
N SER A 146 12.00 -12.23 0.06
CA SER A 146 11.82 -13.23 -0.98
C SER A 146 10.80 -12.77 -2.02
N ALA A 147 11.04 -13.07 -3.29
CA ALA A 147 10.13 -12.78 -4.38
C ALA A 147 10.39 -13.67 -5.60
N ASN A 148 9.49 -13.66 -6.57
CA ASN A 148 9.68 -14.30 -7.88
C ASN A 148 10.13 -13.23 -8.90
N GLY A 149 11.35 -13.33 -9.41
CA GLY A 149 11.87 -12.47 -10.48
C GLY A 149 11.79 -13.13 -11.85
N LEU A 150 11.82 -12.34 -12.94
CA LEU A 150 11.51 -12.75 -14.34
C LEU A 150 12.12 -14.08 -14.84
N GLY A 151 13.26 -14.50 -14.28
CA GLY A 151 13.89 -15.79 -14.59
C GLY A 151 14.16 -16.70 -13.39
N ASP A 152 14.33 -16.13 -12.19
CA ASP A 152 14.81 -16.83 -10.99
C ASP A 152 14.12 -16.31 -9.73
N GLN A 153 14.16 -17.11 -8.67
CA GLN A 153 13.77 -16.64 -7.34
C GLN A 153 14.72 -15.54 -6.86
N PHE A 154 14.14 -14.49 -6.32
CA PHE A 154 14.84 -13.41 -5.65
C PHE A 154 14.83 -13.70 -4.15
N LEU A 155 16.01 -13.78 -3.55
CA LEU A 155 16.17 -13.98 -2.11
C LEU A 155 17.33 -13.11 -1.62
N VAL A 156 17.05 -12.28 -0.62
CA VAL A 156 18.05 -11.44 0.05
C VAL A 156 17.89 -11.60 1.54
N GLU A 157 18.95 -12.05 2.20
CA GLU A 157 19.04 -12.12 3.65
C GLU A 157 19.86 -10.93 4.16
N GLY A 158 19.39 -10.30 5.24
CA GLY A 158 20.05 -9.16 5.87
C GLY A 158 20.17 -9.35 7.38
N LEU A 159 21.33 -9.00 7.94
CA LEU A 159 21.47 -8.81 9.38
C LEU A 159 21.22 -7.34 9.70
N VAL A 160 20.20 -7.07 10.49
CA VAL A 160 19.87 -5.72 10.95
C VAL A 160 20.45 -5.51 12.33
N ILE A 161 21.08 -4.36 12.53
CA ILE A 161 21.52 -3.87 13.83
C ILE A 161 20.64 -2.66 14.12
N ALA A 162 19.74 -2.78 15.10
CA ALA A 162 18.90 -1.70 15.56
C ALA A 162 19.72 -0.74 16.43
N GLU A 163 20.18 0.34 15.81
CA GLU A 163 20.88 1.43 16.48
C GLU A 163 19.93 2.61 16.69
N GLU A 164 20.15 3.37 17.76
CA GLU A 164 19.40 4.60 18.00
C GLU A 164 19.72 5.62 16.90
N TRP A 165 18.69 6.33 16.43
CA TRP A 165 18.82 7.29 15.32
C TRP A 165 19.94 8.31 15.56
N ASP A 166 20.04 8.83 16.78
CA ASP A 166 21.04 9.83 17.18
C ASP A 166 22.48 9.29 17.09
N SER A 167 22.66 7.96 17.13
CA SER A 167 23.97 7.31 16.92
C SER A 167 24.31 7.18 15.44
N VAL A 168 23.32 6.93 14.57
CA VAL A 168 23.52 6.71 13.13
C VAL A 168 23.60 8.03 12.36
N PHE A 169 22.81 9.03 12.76
CA PHE A 169 22.68 10.32 12.08
C PHE A 169 22.88 11.50 13.04
N PRO A 170 24.06 11.63 13.67
CA PRO A 170 24.33 12.66 14.69
C PRO A 170 24.21 14.09 14.15
N ASP A 171 24.39 14.29 12.84
CA ASP A 171 24.35 15.61 12.20
C ASP A 171 22.93 16.03 11.73
N GLN A 172 21.90 15.20 11.97
CA GLN A 172 20.52 15.45 11.53
C GLN A 172 19.58 15.89 12.68
N GLU A 173 20.03 16.84 13.51
CA GLU A 173 19.27 17.39 14.65
C GLU A 173 17.87 17.96 14.28
N TYR A 174 17.63 18.30 13.01
CA TYR A 174 16.36 18.86 12.53
C TYR A 174 15.28 17.81 12.26
N ILE A 175 15.65 16.53 12.17
CA ILE A 175 14.71 15.43 12.03
C ILE A 175 14.40 14.97 13.44
N PHE A 176 13.18 15.26 13.90
CA PHE A 176 12.71 14.82 15.21
C PHE A 176 12.94 13.31 15.33
N GLY A 177 13.65 12.86 16.38
CA GLY A 177 14.01 11.44 16.54
C GLY A 177 12.81 10.48 16.60
N ASP A 178 11.59 11.00 16.79
CA ASP A 178 10.34 10.24 16.75
C ASP A 178 9.77 10.07 15.33
N PHE A 179 10.39 10.59 14.28
CA PHE A 179 9.80 10.57 12.93
C PHE A 179 9.57 9.15 12.41
N THR A 180 10.44 8.19 12.75
CA THR A 180 10.29 6.78 12.36
C THR A 180 9.07 6.17 13.04
N GLU A 181 8.85 6.49 14.31
CA GLU A 181 7.65 6.10 15.06
C GLU A 181 6.40 6.75 14.47
N ARG A 182 6.46 8.05 14.11
CA ARG A 182 5.35 8.75 13.46
C ARG A 182 5.06 8.22 12.05
N LEU A 183 6.09 7.80 11.30
CA LEU A 183 5.95 7.15 10.00
C LEU A 183 5.24 5.81 10.14
N TRP A 184 5.67 4.97 11.10
CA TRP A 184 4.97 3.73 11.44
C TRP A 184 3.50 4.00 11.78
N ALA A 185 3.24 4.97 12.66
CA ALA A 185 1.87 5.31 13.05
C ALA A 185 1.02 5.77 11.86
N TYR A 186 1.59 6.59 10.97
CA TYR A 186 0.91 7.05 9.77
C TYR A 186 0.56 5.88 8.83
N LEU A 187 1.52 5.01 8.52
CA LEU A 187 1.30 3.85 7.64
C LEU A 187 0.26 2.88 8.23
N THR A 188 0.36 2.59 9.53
CA THR A 188 -0.61 1.73 10.24
C THR A 188 -2.00 2.34 10.22
N ILE A 189 -2.15 3.65 10.47
CA ILE A 189 -3.46 4.32 10.39
C ILE A 189 -4.05 4.24 8.97
N GLN A 190 -3.25 4.49 7.93
CA GLN A 190 -3.73 4.38 6.55
C GLN A 190 -4.20 2.96 6.22
N GLN A 191 -3.46 1.94 6.66
CA GLN A 191 -3.85 0.54 6.47
C GLN A 191 -5.15 0.20 7.20
N LEU A 192 -5.31 0.62 8.46
CA LEU A 192 -6.55 0.42 9.20
C LEU A 192 -7.75 1.11 8.53
N LEU A 193 -7.55 2.32 7.99
CA LEU A 193 -8.60 3.02 7.24
C LEU A 193 -8.98 2.29 5.95
N ASP A 194 -8.00 1.71 5.24
CA ASP A 194 -8.24 0.91 4.05
C ASP A 194 -8.92 -0.43 4.35
N GLU A 195 -8.55 -1.09 5.44
CA GLU A 195 -9.16 -2.34 5.91
C GLU A 195 -10.61 -2.13 6.34
N ARG A 196 -10.90 -1.00 7.01
CA ARG A 196 -12.26 -0.59 7.43
C ARG A 196 -13.26 -0.50 6.27
N GLU A 197 -12.80 -0.24 5.05
CA GLU A 197 -13.65 -0.20 3.86
C GLU A 197 -13.89 -1.58 3.25
N LYS A 198 -13.05 -2.58 3.58
CA LYS A 198 -13.14 -3.96 3.05
C LYS A 198 -13.73 -4.96 4.05
N CYS A 199 -13.68 -4.67 5.34
CA CYS A 199 -14.02 -5.62 6.40
C CYS A 199 -15.53 -5.80 6.60
N SER A 200 -15.89 -6.85 7.35
CA SER A 200 -17.27 -7.10 7.78
C SER A 200 -17.74 -6.03 8.77
N ALA A 201 -19.06 -5.94 9.00
CA ALA A 201 -19.61 -4.98 9.96
C ALA A 201 -19.16 -5.24 11.41
N GLU A 202 -18.84 -6.50 11.76
CA GLU A 202 -18.40 -6.91 13.09
C GLU A 202 -16.96 -6.42 13.36
N ASP A 203 -16.05 -6.61 12.40
CA ASP A 203 -14.64 -6.18 12.53
C ASP A 203 -14.46 -4.66 12.40
N LYS A 204 -15.45 -3.99 11.79
CA LYS A 204 -15.38 -2.56 11.48
C LYS A 204 -15.29 -1.70 12.74
N GLU A 205 -15.95 -2.10 13.81
CA GLU A 205 -15.93 -1.34 15.07
C GLU A 205 -14.54 -1.39 15.70
N ASP A 206 -13.94 -2.58 15.78
CA ASP A 206 -12.61 -2.79 16.36
C ASP A 206 -11.52 -2.06 15.56
N ILE A 207 -11.53 -2.17 14.22
CA ILE A 207 -10.57 -1.47 13.34
C ILE A 207 -10.73 0.05 13.47
N THR A 208 -11.98 0.54 13.53
CA THR A 208 -12.25 1.98 13.69
C THR A 208 -11.73 2.49 15.04
N ALA A 209 -11.92 1.73 16.12
CA ALA A 209 -11.44 2.08 17.44
C ALA A 209 -9.89 2.14 17.49
N GLN A 210 -9.20 1.16 16.88
CA GLN A 210 -7.75 1.16 16.79
C GLN A 210 -7.20 2.34 15.98
N ALA A 211 -7.79 2.62 14.82
CA ALA A 211 -7.40 3.75 13.98
C ALA A 211 -7.61 5.10 14.70
N LEU A 212 -8.71 5.22 15.46
CA LEU A 212 -9.00 6.40 16.27
C LEU A 212 -7.98 6.59 17.40
N ASP A 213 -7.68 5.53 18.15
CA ASP A 213 -6.71 5.57 19.25
C ASP A 213 -5.32 6.00 18.77
N LEU A 214 -4.82 5.39 17.69
CA LEU A 214 -3.55 5.80 17.08
C LEU A 214 -3.59 7.24 16.56
N SER A 215 -4.69 7.65 15.92
CA SER A 215 -4.86 9.02 15.42
C SER A 215 -4.77 10.04 16.56
N LEU A 216 -5.41 9.77 17.70
CA LEU A 216 -5.36 10.64 18.88
C LEU A 216 -3.98 10.61 19.54
N LYS A 217 -3.38 9.43 19.72
CA LYS A 217 -2.06 9.25 20.32
C LYS A 217 -0.97 10.05 19.60
N TYR A 218 -0.97 10.03 18.27
CA TYR A 218 0.03 10.72 17.44
C TYR A 218 -0.42 12.10 16.92
N ASN A 219 -1.61 12.56 17.31
CA ASN A 219 -2.20 13.83 16.92
C ASN A 219 -2.37 14.00 15.40
N PHE A 220 -2.77 12.93 14.70
CA PHE A 220 -3.13 13.00 13.29
C PHE A 220 -4.59 13.44 13.12
N VAL A 221 -4.81 14.39 12.22
CA VAL A 221 -6.14 14.71 11.70
C VAL A 221 -6.45 13.73 10.59
N THR A 222 -7.38 12.82 10.86
CA THR A 222 -7.80 11.73 9.96
C THR A 222 -9.31 11.83 9.74
N PRO A 223 -9.92 11.02 8.87
CA PRO A 223 -11.38 10.97 8.75
C PRO A 223 -12.13 10.66 10.06
N LEU A 224 -11.43 10.20 11.11
CA LEU A 224 -11.98 9.87 12.43
C LEU A 224 -11.75 10.95 13.49
N THR A 225 -10.90 11.96 13.22
CA THR A 225 -10.53 13.00 14.19
C THR A 225 -10.72 14.40 13.60
N SER A 226 -10.75 15.43 14.44
CA SER A 226 -10.89 16.82 14.00
C SER A 226 -10.12 17.75 14.92
N MET A 227 -9.48 18.77 14.35
CA MET A 227 -8.79 19.81 15.10
C MET A 227 -9.72 21.01 15.28
N VAL A 228 -10.03 21.34 16.54
CA VAL A 228 -10.90 22.47 16.87
C VAL A 228 -10.05 23.58 17.48
N VAL A 229 -10.15 24.78 16.92
CA VAL A 229 -9.47 25.98 17.43
C VAL A 229 -10.50 26.85 18.15
N THR A 230 -10.35 27.00 19.46
CA THR A 230 -11.22 27.86 20.28
C THR A 230 -10.52 29.20 20.56
N LYS A 231 -11.29 30.29 20.60
CA LYS A 231 -10.78 31.59 21.01
C LYS A 231 -10.59 31.59 22.53
N PRO A 232 -9.43 32.01 23.07
CA PRO A 232 -9.25 32.13 24.52
C PRO A 232 -10.23 33.18 25.08
N GLU A 233 -10.87 32.84 26.19
CA GLU A 233 -11.70 33.79 26.94
C GLU A 233 -10.78 34.86 27.54
N THR A 234 -10.86 36.08 26.99
CA THR A 234 -10.28 37.30 27.57
C THR A 234 -11.05 37.77 28.78
#